data_AF-A0A075MP50-F1
#
_entry.id   AF-A0A075MP50-F1
#
_cell.length_a   1.000
_cell.length_b   1.000
_cell.length_c   1.000
_cell.angle_alpha   90.00
_cell.angle_beta   90.00
_cell.angle_gamma   90.00
#
_symmetry.space_group_name_H-M   'P 1'
#
loop_
_entity.id
_entity.type
_entity.pdbx_description
1 polymer ?
#
loop_
_entity_poly.entity_id
_entity_poly.type
_entity_poly.pdbx_seq_one_letter_code
_entity_poly.pdbx_strand_id
1 'polypeptide(L)' 'MLASTTKLEVLKISLISEQVARLQVISCDLCGSQKASFDVYVKGAVEGVPALKRCCDSCKSLLITQ' A
#
# COMPACT_ATOMS: atom_id res chain seq x y z
N MET A 1 5.54 -15.65 9.87
CA MET A 1 5.27 -15.93 8.44
C MET A 1 6.21 -15.06 7.62
N LEU A 2 7.12 -15.69 6.88
CA LEU A 2 8.09 -15.00 6.02
C LEU A 2 7.31 -14.40 4.85
N ALA A 3 7.16 -13.07 4.84
CA ALA A 3 6.62 -12.37 3.69
C ALA A 3 7.61 -12.56 2.54
N SER A 4 7.19 -13.29 1.51
CA SER A 4 7.91 -13.37 0.24
C SER A 4 8.17 -11.95 -0.23
N THR A 5 9.43 -11.52 -0.26
CA THR A 5 9.85 -10.20 -0.73
C THR A 5 9.79 -10.19 -2.26
N THR A 6 8.59 -10.27 -2.80
CA THR A 6 8.36 -9.97 -4.21
C THR A 6 8.60 -8.48 -4.35
N LYS A 7 9.68 -8.09 -5.04
CA LYS A 7 10.03 -6.68 -5.27
C LYS A 7 8.84 -5.99 -5.93
N LEU A 8 8.17 -5.11 -5.19
CA LEU A 8 7.03 -4.34 -5.69
C LEU A 8 7.56 -3.14 -6.48
N GLU A 9 7.20 -3.04 -7.76
CA GLU A 9 7.52 -1.86 -8.57
C GLU A 9 6.52 -0.76 -8.24
N VAL A 10 6.92 0.20 -7.40
CA VAL A 10 6.08 1.31 -6.95
C VAL A 10 6.00 2.40 -8.02
N LEU A 11 4.79 2.74 -8.42
CA LEU A 11 4.49 3.75 -9.42
C LEU A 11 4.15 5.11 -8.79
N LYS A 12 3.38 5.10 -7.69
CA LYS A 12 2.94 6.32 -6.99
C LYS A 12 2.56 6.02 -5.56
N ILE A 13 2.83 6.96 -4.65
CA ILE A 13 2.34 6.94 -3.27
C ILE A 13 1.55 8.22 -3.02
N SER A 14 0.41 8.10 -2.35
CA SER A 14 -0.43 9.24 -1.95
C SER A 14 -1.07 8.98 -0.60
N LEU A 15 -1.39 10.05 0.14
CA LEU A 15 -2.21 9.92 1.33
C LEU A 15 -3.61 9.42 0.94
N ILE A 16 -4.17 8.53 1.76
CA ILE A 16 -5.58 8.17 1.63
C ILE A 16 -6.41 9.45 1.82
N SER A 17 -7.38 9.69 0.95
CA SER A 17 -8.23 10.88 1.07
C SER A 17 -8.96 10.88 2.41
N GLU A 18 -9.17 12.07 2.98
CA GLU A 18 -9.80 12.20 4.30
C GLU A 18 -11.23 11.61 4.31
N GLN A 19 -11.92 11.65 3.17
CA GLN A 19 -13.24 11.03 2.98
C GLN A 19 -13.18 9.50 3.12
N VAL A 20 -12.17 8.86 2.53
CA VAL A 20 -11.96 7.41 2.61
C VAL A 20 -11.43 7.00 3.98
N ALA A 21 -10.59 7.81 4.61
CA ALA A 21 -10.04 7.57 5.95
C ALA A 21 -11.10 7.59 7.07
N ARG A 22 -12.25 8.23 6.81
CA ARG A 22 -13.44 8.27 7.68
C ARG A 22 -14.39 7.08 7.48
N LEU A 23 -14.27 6.35 6.37
CA LEU A 23 -14.96 5.07 6.20
C LEU A 23 -14.31 4.03 7.15
N GLN A 24 -15.00 2.91 7.40
CA GLN A 24 -14.57 1.83 8.31
C GLN A 24 -13.05 1.62 8.27
N VAL A 25 -12.42 1.41 9.44
CA VAL A 25 -10.96 1.31 9.59
C VAL A 25 -10.37 0.40 8.53
N ILE A 26 -9.67 1.00 7.56
CA ILE A 26 -8.98 0.28 6.52
C ILE A 26 -7.66 -0.22 7.11
N SER A 27 -7.49 -1.54 7.20
CA SER A 27 -6.24 -2.15 7.61
C SER A 27 -5.18 -2.07 6.50
N CYS A 28 -3.91 -2.05 6.91
CA CYS A 28 -2.77 -2.16 6.01
C CYS A 28 -2.77 -3.51 5.30
N ASP A 29 -2.70 -3.52 3.97
CA ASP A 29 -2.71 -4.73 3.15
C ASP A 29 -1.45 -5.59 3.32
N LEU A 30 -0.36 -5.01 3.86
CA LEU A 30 0.91 -5.71 4.04
C LEU A 30 1.01 -6.39 5.40
N CYS A 31 0.70 -5.69 6.48
CA CYS A 31 0.84 -6.23 7.84
C CYS A 31 -0.48 -6.67 8.47
N GLY A 32 -1.63 -6.24 7.94
CA GLY A 32 -2.97 -6.53 8.47
C GLY A 32 -3.28 -5.93 9.85
N SER A 33 -2.31 -5.35 10.54
CA SER A 33 -2.38 -5.02 11.96
C SER A 33 -2.49 -3.52 12.26
N GLN A 34 -2.09 -2.66 11.33
CA GLN A 34 -2.15 -1.20 11.50
C GLN A 34 -3.19 -0.59 10.55
N LYS A 35 -3.73 0.58 10.92
CA LYS A 35 -4.55 1.39 10.01
C LYS A 35 -3.70 1.84 8.82
N ALA A 36 -4.26 1.76 7.62
CA ALA A 36 -3.63 2.30 6.43
C ALA A 36 -3.76 3.84 6.40
N SER A 37 -2.67 4.49 5.98
CA SER A 37 -2.58 5.94 5.80
C SER A 37 -2.31 6.33 4.34
N PHE A 38 -1.83 5.39 3.53
CA PHE A 38 -1.38 5.64 2.16
C PHE A 38 -2.02 4.71 1.14
N ASP A 39 -2.36 5.28 -0.01
CA ASP A 39 -2.58 4.56 -1.26
C ASP A 39 -1.23 4.43 -1.98
N VAL A 40 -0.82 3.18 -2.21
CA VAL A 40 0.41 2.80 -2.90
C VAL A 40 0.03 2.09 -4.19
N TYR A 41 0.28 2.75 -5.32
CA TYR A 41 0.06 2.22 -6.65
C TYR A 41 1.32 1.47 -7.08
N VAL A 42 1.17 0.19 -7.39
CA VAL A 42 2.25 -0.68 -7.86
C VAL A 42 1.91 -1.23 -9.24
N LYS A 43 2.92 -1.70 -9.97
CA LYS A 43 2.70 -2.41 -11.23
C LYS A 43 1.83 -3.64 -10.99
N GLY A 44 0.70 -3.70 -11.69
CA GLY A 44 -0.24 -4.81 -11.64
C GLY A 44 0.16 -5.95 -12.58
N ALA A 45 -0.60 -7.05 -12.52
CA ALA A 45 -0.47 -8.16 -13.46
C ALA A 45 -1.04 -7.82 -14.86
N VAL A 46 -1.93 -6.82 -14.94
CA VAL A 46 -2.50 -6.33 -16.18
C VAL A 46 -1.69 -5.12 -16.64
N GLU A 47 -1.18 -5.18 -17.88
CA GLU A 47 -0.40 -4.10 -18.46
C GLU A 47 -1.18 -2.78 -18.47
N GLY A 48 -0.51 -1.69 -18.07
CA GLY A 48 -1.12 -0.35 -18.00
C GLY A 48 -2.12 -0.14 -16.86
N VAL A 49 -2.44 -1.16 -16.06
CA VAL A 49 -3.38 -1.04 -14.93
C VAL A 49 -2.64 -1.20 -13.60
N PRO A 50 -2.40 -0.09 -12.86
CA PRO A 50 -1.80 -0.15 -11.54
C PRO A 50 -2.67 -0.92 -10.55
N ALA A 51 -2.05 -1.74 -9.70
CA ALA A 51 -2.70 -2.32 -8.55
C ALA A 51 -2.62 -1.35 -7.37
N LEU A 52 -3.74 -1.15 -6.68
CA LEU A 52 -3.79 -0.35 -5.45
C LEU A 52 -3.49 -1.24 -4.24
N LYS A 53 -2.57 -0.79 -3.39
CA LYS A 53 -2.30 -1.31 -2.05
C LYS A 53 -2.46 -0.21 -1.02
N ARG A 54 -3.10 -0.51 0.10
CA ARG A 54 -3.25 0.43 1.22
C ARG A 54 -2.25 0.11 2.32
N CYS A 55 -1.38 1.05 2.64
CA CYS A 55 -0.25 0.82 3.54
C CYS A 55 -0.27 1.76 4.74
N CYS A 56 0.20 1.27 5.89
CA CYS A 56 0.58 2.14 7.02
C CYS A 56 1.96 2.77 6.77
N ASP A 57 2.32 3.78 7.56
CA ASP A 57 3.60 4.51 7.50
C ASP A 57 4.82 3.59 7.55
N SER A 58 4.81 2.58 8.44
CA SER A 58 5.92 1.64 8.58
C SER A 58 6.13 0.82 7.31
N CYS A 59 5.06 0.21 6.78
CA CYS A 59 5.14 -0.61 5.58
C CYS A 59 5.42 0.22 4.33
N LYS A 60 4.87 1.42 4.23
CA LYS A 60 5.16 2.38 3.14
C LYS A 60 6.66 2.72 3.08
N SER A 61 7.31 2.86 4.22
CA SER A 61 8.73 3.22 4.28
C SER A 61 9.63 2.11 3.72
N LEU A 62 9.28 0.83 3.96
CA LEU A 62 9.99 -0.33 3.41
C LEU A 62 9.92 -0.42 1.89
N LEU A 63 8.88 0.15 1.28
CA LEU A 63 8.69 0.15 -0.18
C LEU A 63 9.48 1.26 -0.90
N ILE A 64 9.93 2.29 -0.18
CA ILE A 64 10.69 3.41 -0.74
C ILE A 64 12.21 3.19 -0.62
N THR A 65 12.64 2.32 0.29
CA THR A 65 14.06 2.04 0.55
C THR A 65 14.64 0.90 -0.31
N GLN A 66 13.87 0.36 -1.26
CA GLN A 66 14.28 -0.68 -2.22
C GLN A 66 14.35 -0.16 -3.66
#